data_AF-A0A7W8ASV3-F1
#
_entry.id   AF-A0A7W8ASV3-F1
#
_cell.length_a   1.000
_cell.length_b   1.000
_cell.length_c   1.000
_cell.angle_alpha   90.00
_cell.angle_beta   90.00
_cell.angle_gamma   90.00
#
_symmetry.space_group_name_H-M   'P 1'
#
loop_
_entity.id
_entity.type
_entity.pdbx_description
1 polymer ?
#
loop_
_entity_poly.entity_id
_entity_poly.type
_entity_poly.pdbx_seq_one_letter_code
_entity_poly.pdbx_strand_id
1 'polypeptide(L)'
;MLHASCLAAYLRRPHDLRSPAWAYFEHLAVCVDAAWDLSTLSDLALPHVNGPYPPGYPISKKLFERINRASAADRRVNEVLLDVVNMKTHPSVLRSPRFLAGVGRALLPAAAHR
;
A
#
# COMPACT_ATOMS: atom_id res chain seq x y z
N MET A 1 3.02 -8.86 -11.14
CA MET A 1 3.32 -7.61 -10.42
C MET A 1 2.67 -6.46 -11.17
N LEU A 2 2.13 -5.46 -10.46
CA LEU A 2 1.36 -4.37 -11.06
C LEU A 2 2.11 -3.63 -12.18
N HIS A 3 3.40 -3.36 -11.98
CA HIS A 3 4.27 -2.73 -12.98
C HIS A 3 4.32 -3.49 -14.31
N ALA A 4 4.46 -4.82 -14.25
CA ALA A 4 4.48 -5.67 -15.44
C ALA A 4 3.13 -5.64 -16.17
N SER A 5 2.01 -5.54 -15.43
CA SER A 5 0.68 -5.37 -16.01
C SER A 5 0.52 -4.02 -16.72
N CYS A 6 1.04 -2.93 -16.16
CA CYS A 6 1.05 -1.60 -16.79
C CYS A 6 1.83 -1.62 -18.12
N LEU A 7 3.03 -2.22 -18.11
CA LEU A 7 3.83 -2.35 -19.33
C LEU A 7 3.14 -3.24 -20.38
N ALA A 8 2.59 -4.39 -19.96
CA ALA A 8 1.88 -5.29 -20.86
C ALA A 8 0.60 -4.66 -21.45
N ALA A 9 -0.06 -3.76 -20.71
CA ALA A 9 -1.21 -3.02 -21.21
C ALA A 9 -0.79 -1.95 -22.24
N TYR A 10 0.31 -1.25 -21.99
CA TYR A 10 0.90 -0.30 -22.93
C TYR A 10 1.32 -0.99 -24.24
N LEU A 11 2.08 -2.08 -24.16
CA LEU A 11 2.59 -2.80 -25.34
C LEU A 11 1.50 -3.46 -26.21
N ARG A 12 0.28 -3.66 -25.68
CA ARG A 12 -0.85 -4.21 -26.45
C ARG A 12 -1.51 -3.20 -27.38
N ARG A 13 -1.21 -1.91 -27.24
CA ARG A 13 -1.76 -0.84 -28.08
C ARG A 13 -0.68 -0.39 -29.08
N PRO A 14 -1.08 0.01 -30.30
CA PRO A 14 -0.12 0.55 -31.27
C PRO A 14 0.45 1.87 -30.74
N HIS A 15 1.78 1.95 -30.66
CA HIS A 15 2.53 3.12 -30.23
C HIS A 15 3.79 3.28 -31.09
N ASP A 16 4.24 4.52 -31.31
CA ASP A 16 5.55 4.77 -31.91
C ASP A 16 6.63 4.57 -30.83
N LEU A 17 7.45 3.53 -30.98
CA LEU A 17 8.53 3.20 -30.05
C LEU A 17 9.67 4.24 -30.04
N ARG A 18 9.67 5.18 -30.99
CA ARG A 18 10.61 6.31 -31.04
C ARG A 18 10.12 7.52 -30.26
N SER A 19 8.85 7.52 -29.86
CA SER A 19 8.27 8.56 -29.01
C SER A 19 8.41 8.19 -27.52
N PRO A 20 8.56 9.16 -26.61
CA PRO A 20 8.58 8.87 -25.18
C PRO A 20 7.29 8.17 -24.71
N ALA A 21 7.44 7.17 -23.84
CA ALA A 21 6.33 6.33 -23.35
C ALA A 21 5.48 7.01 -22.24
N TRP A 22 5.06 8.26 -22.43
CA TRP A 22 4.35 9.05 -21.41
C TRP A 22 3.12 8.32 -20.85
N ALA A 23 2.29 7.74 -21.73
CA ALA A 23 1.11 6.98 -21.30
C ALA A 23 1.45 5.76 -20.43
N TYR A 24 2.61 5.12 -20.61
CA TYR A 24 3.06 4.07 -19.70
C TYR A 24 3.43 4.64 -18.33
N PHE A 25 4.24 5.71 -18.30
CA PHE A 25 4.67 6.34 -17.05
C PHE A 25 3.52 6.93 -16.25
N GLU A 26 2.50 7.48 -16.88
CA GLU A 26 1.28 7.95 -16.21
C GLU A 26 0.55 6.81 -15.48
N HIS A 27 0.39 5.65 -16.11
CA HIS A 27 -0.21 4.48 -15.45
C HIS A 27 0.71 3.92 -14.36
N LEU A 28 2.02 3.97 -14.58
CA LEU A 28 3.02 3.50 -13.63
C LEU A 28 3.05 4.34 -12.36
N ALA A 29 2.90 5.66 -12.50
CA ALA A 29 2.93 6.62 -11.41
C ALA A 29 1.94 6.24 -10.31
N VAL A 30 0.73 5.80 -10.66
CA VAL A 30 -0.27 5.32 -9.68
C VAL A 30 0.27 4.19 -8.79
N CYS A 31 1.03 3.26 -9.35
CA CYS A 31 1.63 2.17 -8.57
C CYS A 31 2.86 2.62 -7.78
N VAL A 32 3.71 3.43 -8.41
CA VAL A 32 4.96 3.94 -7.82
C VAL A 32 4.67 4.86 -6.65
N ASP A 33 3.79 5.84 -6.83
CA ASP A 33 3.42 6.82 -5.80
C ASP A 33 2.86 6.09 -4.58
N ALA A 34 2.04 5.08 -4.81
CA ALA A 34 1.44 4.34 -3.72
C ALA A 34 2.44 3.43 -2.98
N ALA A 35 3.45 2.89 -3.67
CA ALA A 35 4.58 2.19 -3.05
C ALA A 35 5.53 3.15 -2.31
N TRP A 36 5.75 4.33 -2.89
CA TRP A 36 6.55 5.41 -2.31
C TRP A 36 5.93 5.91 -1.00
N ASP A 37 4.64 6.20 -1.00
CA ASP A 37 3.88 6.61 0.19
C ASP A 37 3.99 5.57 1.30
N LEU A 38 3.82 4.29 0.96
CA LEU A 38 3.88 3.19 1.94
C LEU A 38 5.28 3.05 2.55
N SER A 39 6.31 3.18 1.73
CA SER A 39 7.71 2.99 2.16
C SER A 39 8.19 4.14 3.03
N THR A 40 7.88 5.38 2.62
CA THR A 40 8.30 6.59 3.33
C THR A 40 7.52 6.86 4.61
N LEU A 41 6.39 6.18 4.82
CA LEU A 41 5.51 6.39 5.97
C LEU A 41 6.21 6.18 7.32
N SER A 42 7.12 5.21 7.40
CA SER A 42 7.94 4.97 8.59
C SER A 42 9.13 5.91 8.67
N ASP A 43 9.71 6.28 7.53
CA ASP A 43 10.86 7.20 7.45
C ASP A 43 10.48 8.60 7.95
N LEU A 44 9.26 9.05 7.64
CA LEU A 44 8.69 10.28 8.17
C LEU A 44 8.53 10.26 9.69
N ALA A 45 8.58 9.11 10.36
CA ALA A 45 8.49 9.04 11.83
C ALA A 45 9.84 9.27 12.52
N LEU A 46 10.94 9.41 11.77
CA LEU A 46 12.27 9.58 12.32
C LEU A 46 12.45 10.96 12.98
N PRO A 47 13.12 11.06 14.14
CA PRO A 47 13.21 12.30 14.93
C PRO A 47 13.87 13.49 14.22
N HIS A 48 14.69 13.23 13.20
CA HIS A 48 15.43 14.25 12.46
C HIS A 48 14.69 14.73 11.21
N VAL A 49 13.52 14.16 10.91
CA VAL A 49 12.70 14.55 9.76
C VAL A 49 11.80 15.73 10.15
N ASN A 50 12.24 16.93 9.75
CA ASN A 50 11.55 18.20 10.00
C ASN A 50 10.81 18.75 8.76
N GLY A 51 10.72 17.95 7.68
CA GLY A 51 10.09 18.36 6.44
C GLY A 51 8.57 18.52 6.54
N PRO A 52 7.91 19.11 5.52
CA PRO A 52 6.46 19.19 5.48
C PRO A 52 5.86 17.79 5.43
N TYR A 53 5.02 17.47 6.41
CA TYR A 53 4.31 16.20 6.44
C TYR A 53 3.15 16.21 5.43
N PRO A 54 2.95 15.12 4.68
CA PRO A 54 1.81 15.05 3.78
C PRO A 54 0.50 15.13 4.57
N PRO A 55 -0.55 15.74 4.00
CA PRO A 55 -1.84 15.85 4.66
C PRO A 55 -2.36 14.47 5.05
N GLY A 56 -2.89 14.36 6.27
CA GLY A 56 -3.40 13.10 6.79
C GLY A 56 -2.32 12.09 7.25
N TYR A 57 -1.03 12.43 7.22
CA TYR A 57 0.05 11.58 7.72
C TYR A 57 -0.20 10.97 9.11
N PRO A 58 -0.67 11.72 10.14
CA PRO A 58 -0.91 11.13 11.45
C PRO A 58 -1.98 10.03 11.43
N ILE A 59 -2.96 10.13 10.54
CA ILE A 59 -4.03 9.13 10.37
C ILE A 59 -3.47 7.90 9.67
N SER A 60 -2.78 8.10 8.55
CA SER A 60 -2.14 7.02 7.79
C SER A 60 -1.15 6.23 8.63
N LYS A 61 -0.33 6.92 9.44
CA LYS A 61 0.63 6.31 10.36
C LYS A 61 -0.08 5.40 11.37
N LYS A 62 -1.07 5.93 12.09
CA LYS A 62 -1.85 5.15 13.07
C LYS A 62 -2.54 3.95 12.42
N LEU A 63 -3.07 4.11 11.21
CA LEU A 63 -3.70 3.02 10.48
C LEU A 63 -2.68 1.94 10.12
N PHE A 64 -1.51 2.33 9.60
CA PHE A 64 -0.44 1.40 9.24
C PHE A 64 0.10 0.64 10.46
N GLU A 65 0.29 1.30 11.60
CA GLU A 65 0.65 0.67 12.87
C GLU A 65 -0.38 -0.39 13.31
N ARG A 66 -1.67 -0.11 13.17
CA ARG A 66 -2.75 -1.06 13.48
C ARG A 66 -2.74 -2.26 12.53
N ILE A 67 -2.54 -2.02 11.23
CA ILE A 67 -2.44 -3.08 10.23
C ILE A 67 -1.23 -3.99 10.52
N ASN A 68 -0.07 -3.40 10.82
CA ASN A 68 1.13 -4.17 11.17
C ASN A 68 0.90 -5.03 12.42
N ARG A 69 0.31 -4.46 13.48
CA ARG A 69 -0.03 -5.22 14.69
C ARG A 69 -1.01 -6.36 14.41
N ALA A 70 -2.07 -6.10 13.65
CA ALA A 70 -3.05 -7.10 13.27
C ALA A 70 -2.42 -8.23 12.41
N SER A 71 -1.48 -7.88 11.54
CA SER A 71 -0.78 -8.83 10.67
C SER A 71 0.05 -9.85 11.44
N ALA A 72 0.49 -9.53 12.67
CA ALA A 72 1.20 -10.46 13.53
C ALA A 72 0.29 -11.54 14.14
N ALA A 73 -1.04 -11.28 14.22
CA ALA A 73 -2.01 -12.15 14.87
C ALA A 73 -3.01 -12.80 13.90
N ASP A 74 -3.24 -12.22 12.72
CA ASP A 74 -4.19 -12.70 11.72
C ASP A 74 -3.52 -12.96 10.38
N ARG A 75 -3.53 -14.24 9.97
CA ARG A 75 -2.94 -14.71 8.71
C ARG A 75 -3.50 -13.99 7.49
N ARG A 76 -4.81 -13.72 7.45
CA ARG A 76 -5.45 -13.10 6.28
C ARG A 76 -5.02 -11.64 6.15
N VAL A 77 -4.89 -10.93 7.27
CA VAL A 77 -4.34 -9.57 7.28
C VAL A 77 -2.89 -9.58 6.80
N ASN A 78 -2.09 -10.54 7.27
CA ASN A 78 -0.69 -10.71 6.86
C ASN A 78 -0.54 -10.96 5.35
N GLU A 79 -1.30 -11.89 4.79
CA GLU A 79 -1.27 -12.20 3.34
C GLU A 79 -1.56 -10.95 2.49
N VAL A 80 -2.61 -10.20 2.83
CA VAL A 80 -2.98 -8.99 2.10
C VAL A 80 -1.91 -7.90 2.23
N LEU A 81 -1.34 -7.72 3.43
CA LEU A 81 -0.25 -6.77 3.64
C LEU A 81 0.97 -7.17 2.79
N LEU A 82 1.36 -8.44 2.78
CA LEU A 82 2.47 -8.94 1.97
C LEU A 82 2.20 -8.80 0.47
N ASP A 83 0.97 -9.04 0.00
CA ASP A 83 0.62 -8.84 -1.40
C ASP A 83 0.76 -7.37 -1.82
N VAL A 84 0.44 -6.42 -0.93
CA VAL A 84 0.61 -5.00 -1.18
C VAL A 84 2.08 -4.59 -1.16
N VAL A 85 2.85 -5.01 -0.13
CA VAL A 85 4.29 -4.70 -0.01
C VAL A 85 5.08 -5.29 -1.18
N ASN A 86 4.68 -6.46 -1.69
CA ASN A 86 5.28 -7.08 -2.88
C ASN A 86 4.67 -6.59 -4.21
N MET A 87 3.85 -5.52 -4.19
CA MET A 87 3.21 -4.92 -5.37
C MET A 87 2.47 -5.93 -6.27
N LYS A 88 1.88 -6.95 -5.65
CA LYS A 88 0.97 -7.89 -6.31
C LYS A 88 -0.45 -7.30 -6.39
N THR A 89 -0.82 -6.49 -5.40
CA THR A 89 -2.12 -5.84 -5.31
C THR A 89 -1.96 -4.37 -4.93
N HIS A 90 -2.89 -3.51 -5.38
CA HIS A 90 -2.83 -2.08 -5.13
C HIS A 90 -3.09 -1.75 -3.65
N PRO A 91 -2.33 -0.81 -3.03
CA PRO A 91 -2.46 -0.47 -1.60
C PRO A 91 -3.82 0.12 -1.21
N SER A 92 -4.66 0.56 -2.17
CA SER A 92 -6.04 0.95 -1.88
C SER A 92 -6.85 -0.14 -1.19
N VAL A 93 -6.49 -1.42 -1.38
CA VAL A 93 -7.11 -2.56 -0.68
C VAL A 93 -6.97 -2.44 0.84
N LEU A 94 -5.88 -1.85 1.34
CA LEU A 94 -5.66 -1.61 2.77
C LEU A 94 -6.65 -0.59 3.37
N ARG A 95 -7.33 0.19 2.53
CA ARG A 95 -8.38 1.14 2.93
C ARG A 95 -9.79 0.60 2.74
N SER A 96 -9.93 -0.62 2.21
CA SER A 96 -11.25 -1.20 1.96
C SER A 96 -11.99 -1.51 3.27
N PRO A 97 -13.31 -1.25 3.36
CA PRO A 97 -14.08 -1.51 4.59
C PRO A 97 -13.96 -2.96 5.06
N ARG A 98 -13.94 -3.93 4.13
CA ARG A 98 -13.81 -5.35 4.42
C ARG A 98 -12.46 -5.68 5.07
N PHE A 99 -11.37 -5.13 4.55
CA PHE A 99 -10.04 -5.35 5.13
C PHE A 99 -9.94 -4.70 6.52
N LEU A 100 -10.42 -3.46 6.65
CA LEU A 100 -10.41 -2.73 7.92
C LEU A 100 -11.24 -3.42 9.01
N ALA A 101 -12.38 -4.02 8.66
CA ALA A 101 -13.15 -4.85 9.59
C ALA A 101 -12.36 -6.09 10.04
N GLY A 102 -11.62 -6.72 9.12
CA GLY A 102 -10.71 -7.83 9.44
C GLY A 102 -9.59 -7.43 10.39
N VAL A 103 -8.96 -6.27 10.16
CA VAL A 103 -7.95 -5.67 11.04
C VAL A 103 -8.55 -5.40 12.43
N GLY A 104 -9.74 -4.80 12.48
CA GLY A 104 -10.44 -4.54 13.74
C GLY A 104 -10.68 -5.82 14.55
N ARG A 105 -11.19 -6.88 13.90
CA ARG A 105 -11.42 -8.19 14.53
C ARG A 105 -10.13 -8.81 15.06
N ALA A 106 -9.03 -8.73 14.30
CA ALA A 106 -7.74 -9.26 14.71
C ALA A 106 -7.13 -8.54 15.92
N LEU A 107 -7.51 -7.27 16.15
CA LEU A 107 -7.06 -6.46 17.28
C LEU A 107 -7.99 -6.53 18.49
N LEU A 108 -9.16 -7.17 18.37
CA LEU A 108 -9.98 -7.41 19.55
C LEU A 108 -9.20 -8.31 20.50
N PRO A 109 -9.11 -7.96 21.80
CA PRO A 109 -8.54 -8.86 22.78
C PRO A 109 -9.31 -10.18 22.69
N ALA A 110 -8.60 -11.30 22.52
CA ALA A 110 -9.20 -12.61 22.64
C ALA A 110 -9.96 -12.61 23.97
N ALA A 111 -11.29 -12.68 23.89
CA ALA A 111 -12.12 -12.69 25.09
C ALA A 111 -11.55 -13.79 25.99
N ALA A 112 -11.14 -13.38 27.19
CA ALA A 112 -10.51 -14.23 28.17
C ALA A 112 -11.24 -15.58 28.24
N HIS A 113 -10.59 -16.63 27.76
CA HIS A 113 -10.99 -17.99 28.08
C HIS A 113 -10.75 -18.16 29.58
N ARG A 114 -11.81 -17.95 30.35
CA ARG A 114 -12.04 -18.62 31.64
C ARG A 114 -12.35 -20.09 31.39
#